data_AF-F8Q6V4-F1
#
_entry.id   AF-F8Q6V4-F1
#
_cell.length_a   1.000
_cell.length_b   1.000
_cell.length_c   1.000
_cell.angle_alpha   90.00
_cell.angle_beta   90.00
_cell.angle_gamma   90.00
#
_symmetry.space_group_name_H-M   'P 1'
#
loop_
_entity.id
_entity.type
_entity.pdbx_description
1 polymer ?
#
loop_
_entity_poly.entity_id
_entity_poly.type
_entity_poly.pdbx_seq_one_letter_code
_entity_poly.pdbx_strand_id
1 'polypeptide(L)'
;MVIGSGYYPNIQWIVGTVTGVTRDSKHPTHLQSVSVRTTQGPQDIEAVFVVDCTGPASAGVKWIKREGYGYAETYSKNALPLDQLKLSYDQKIRYATLEFSIPPALGKRLPIPGGFYTQGSIYTCVARSDKDRCSAYASTLDGDRLQVLCGTWGAGEDPPRTIQATKEYIHAMVLDERPPQWWFDMLDLLTEVEDKMTCSIVRVPPTPYIRFHKATNLPSNWVAIGDSVMRLNPVFGQGCSKAMLDVVSLNNVLHSMATSESKAGSRLPKDFSKRFFAAQEQKIKPLWLATKTFDYGYDTTIPIPGETLSSGAFIRWYMRQLQTLAFTDMDLASTMWHISMMMAPGIDNLHPLTVVKVLWNSIRTHVCTVVGA
;
A
#
# COMPACT_ATOMS: atom_id res chain seq x y z
N MET A 1 15.40 -7.05 3.23
CA MET A 1 16.12 -5.88 3.79
C MET A 1 16.68 -6.26 5.15
N VAL A 2 17.90 -6.80 5.19
CA VAL A 2 18.66 -6.91 6.44
C VAL A 2 19.29 -5.53 6.62
N ILE A 3 18.74 -4.70 7.51
CA ILE A 3 19.47 -3.50 7.95
C ILE A 3 20.72 -4.05 8.64
N GLY A 4 21.89 -3.83 8.05
CA GLY A 4 23.13 -4.49 8.48
C GLY A 4 23.41 -4.21 9.95
N SER A 5 23.46 -5.26 10.77
CA SER A 5 23.91 -5.13 12.16
C SER A 5 25.34 -4.59 12.18
N GLY A 6 25.59 -3.51 12.92
CA GLY A 6 26.93 -2.90 13.04
C GLY A 6 27.19 -1.71 12.10
N TYR A 7 26.31 -1.41 11.14
CA TYR A 7 26.47 -0.21 10.29
C TYR A 7 26.07 1.09 10.99
N TYR A 8 25.22 1.00 12.02
CA TYR A 8 24.72 2.15 12.76
C TYR A 8 25.11 2.02 14.24
N PRO A 9 26.13 2.76 14.71
CA PRO A 9 26.65 2.61 16.08
C PRO A 9 25.61 2.95 17.16
N ASN A 10 24.56 3.68 16.78
CA ASN A 10 23.52 4.17 17.69
C ASN A 10 22.27 3.28 17.68
N ILE A 11 22.28 2.15 16.97
CA ILE A 11 21.15 1.22 16.86
C ILE A 11 21.52 -0.10 17.52
N GLN A 12 20.83 -0.41 18.61
CA GLN A 12 20.90 -1.72 19.27
C GLN A 12 19.79 -2.63 18.76
N TRP A 13 20.15 -3.87 18.43
CA TRP A 13 19.22 -4.91 18.02
C TRP A 13 18.98 -5.87 19.17
N ILE A 14 17.70 -6.14 19.47
CA ILE A 14 17.30 -7.10 20.51
C ILE A 14 16.39 -8.13 19.85
N VAL A 15 16.84 -9.39 19.83
CA VAL A 15 16.07 -10.50 19.29
C VAL A 15 15.10 -11.00 20.36
N GLY A 16 13.80 -10.85 20.11
CA GLY A 16 12.75 -11.24 21.03
C GLY A 16 11.35 -10.89 20.52
N THR A 17 10.35 -11.13 21.36
CA THR A 17 8.96 -10.76 21.10
C THR A 17 8.53 -9.66 22.07
N VAL A 18 8.08 -8.52 21.55
CA VAL A 18 7.46 -7.48 22.38
C VAL A 18 6.09 -7.98 22.88
N THR A 19 5.88 -7.97 24.18
CA THR A 19 4.66 -8.49 24.82
C THR A 19 3.74 -7.41 25.36
N GLY A 20 4.24 -6.19 25.56
CA GLY A 20 3.49 -5.08 26.13
C GLY A 20 4.28 -3.78 26.25
N VAL A 21 3.63 -2.78 26.81
CA VAL A 21 4.20 -1.49 27.22
C VAL A 21 3.70 -1.18 28.62
N THR A 22 4.39 -0.32 29.35
CA THR A 22 3.99 0.10 30.70
C THR A 22 3.77 1.60 30.75
N ARG A 23 2.63 2.03 31.32
CA ARG A 23 2.31 3.44 31.59
C ARG A 23 3.22 4.00 32.69
N ASP A 24 3.71 5.23 32.48
CA ASP A 24 4.46 5.96 33.51
C ASP A 24 3.51 6.40 34.64
N SER A 25 3.77 5.92 35.85
CA SER A 25 2.97 6.23 37.05
C SER A 25 3.05 7.71 37.48
N LYS A 26 4.17 8.39 37.20
CA LYS A 26 4.37 9.81 37.51
C LYS A 26 3.86 10.71 36.39
N HIS A 27 3.85 10.21 35.17
CA HIS A 27 3.37 10.91 33.98
C HIS A 27 2.37 10.06 33.20
N PRO A 28 1.10 9.96 33.63
CA PRO A 28 0.12 8.99 33.10
C PRO A 28 -0.19 9.17 31.61
N THR A 29 0.21 10.30 31.01
CA THR A 29 0.12 10.53 29.56
C THR A 29 1.21 9.83 28.75
N HIS A 30 2.23 9.25 29.38
CA HIS A 30 3.41 8.68 28.72
C HIS A 30 3.59 7.20 29.05
N LEU A 31 4.26 6.49 28.14
CA LEU A 31 4.82 5.16 28.38
C LEU A 31 6.21 5.30 29.00
N GLN A 32 6.56 4.38 29.89
CA GLN A 32 7.86 4.31 30.57
C GLN A 32 8.77 3.25 29.94
N SER A 33 8.21 2.11 29.54
CA SER A 33 8.99 0.96 29.07
C SER A 33 8.23 0.07 28.09
N VAL A 34 8.98 -0.79 27.43
CA VAL A 34 8.50 -1.85 26.54
C VAL A 34 8.93 -3.20 27.13
N SER A 35 7.98 -4.11 27.32
CA SER A 35 8.26 -5.45 27.81
C SER A 35 8.59 -6.39 26.66
N VAL A 36 9.74 -7.05 26.73
CA VAL A 36 10.26 -7.95 25.70
C VAL A 36 10.57 -9.32 26.28
N ARG A 37 10.12 -10.37 25.58
CA ARG A 37 10.51 -11.75 25.87
C ARG A 37 11.66 -12.16 24.96
N THR A 38 12.82 -12.42 25.56
CA THR A 38 14.03 -12.88 24.86
C THR A 38 14.32 -14.34 25.20
N THR A 39 15.34 -14.93 24.56
CA THR A 39 15.84 -16.27 24.92
C THR A 39 16.41 -16.35 26.34
N GLN A 40 16.83 -15.22 26.91
CA GLN A 40 17.33 -15.11 28.28
C GLN A 40 16.22 -14.88 29.31
N GLY A 41 14.98 -14.69 28.86
CA GLY A 41 13.83 -14.41 29.72
C GLY A 41 13.12 -13.08 29.40
N PRO A 42 12.07 -12.74 30.17
CA PRO A 42 11.40 -11.45 30.09
C PRO A 42 12.29 -10.34 30.64
N GLN A 43 12.30 -9.20 29.96
CA GLN A 43 12.98 -7.98 30.40
C GLN A 43 12.16 -6.74 29.98
N ASP A 44 12.28 -5.67 30.74
CA ASP A 44 11.70 -4.38 30.40
C ASP A 44 12.79 -3.42 29.92
N ILE A 45 12.54 -2.75 28.81
CA ILE A 45 13.44 -1.77 28.22
C ILE A 45 12.82 -0.39 28.44
N GLU A 46 13.53 0.48 29.16
CA GLU A 46 13.10 1.87 29.33
C GLU A 46 13.02 2.57 27.95
N ALA A 47 11.91 3.27 27.71
CA ALA A 47 11.65 3.90 26.42
C ALA A 47 11.04 5.28 26.61
N VAL A 48 11.79 6.30 26.16
CA VAL A 48 11.28 7.69 26.11
C VAL A 48 10.28 7.89 24.98
N PHE A 49 10.33 7.05 23.96
CA PHE A 49 9.49 7.09 22.77
C PHE A 49 9.33 5.69 22.18
N VAL A 50 8.11 5.32 21.79
CA VAL A 50 7.78 4.00 21.25
C VAL A 50 7.13 4.15 19.87
N VAL A 51 7.67 3.44 18.87
CA VAL A 51 7.11 3.36 17.52
C VAL A 51 6.63 1.93 17.28
N ASP A 52 5.33 1.74 17.08
CA ASP A 52 4.75 0.46 16.66
C ASP A 52 4.97 0.23 15.16
N CYS A 53 5.91 -0.68 14.87
CA CYS A 53 6.22 -1.20 13.54
C CYS A 53 5.82 -2.68 13.38
N THR A 54 4.83 -3.17 14.14
CA THR A 54 4.41 -4.58 14.15
C THR A 54 3.60 -5.01 12.91
N GLY A 55 3.40 -4.09 11.98
CA GLY A 55 2.82 -4.34 10.68
C GLY A 55 1.40 -4.90 10.79
N PRO A 56 1.05 -5.96 10.02
CA PRO A 56 -0.26 -6.61 10.03
C PRO A 56 -0.88 -6.92 11.39
N ALA A 57 -0.06 -7.12 12.42
CA ALA A 57 -0.53 -7.45 13.76
C ALA A 57 -1.15 -6.24 14.49
N SER A 58 -0.73 -5.01 14.15
CA SER A 58 -1.12 -3.77 14.83
C SER A 58 -1.10 -3.92 16.36
N ALA A 59 -0.08 -4.59 16.90
CA ALA A 59 -0.08 -5.11 18.26
C ALA A 59 -0.07 -4.00 19.32
N GLY A 60 0.43 -2.80 18.97
CA GLY A 60 0.42 -1.64 19.85
C GLY A 60 -0.97 -1.22 20.30
N VAL A 61 -2.01 -1.43 19.49
CA VAL A 61 -3.41 -1.20 19.88
C VAL A 61 -3.76 -2.02 21.13
N LYS A 62 -3.34 -3.29 21.16
CA LYS A 62 -3.60 -4.19 22.29
C LYS A 62 -2.80 -3.77 23.52
N TRP A 63 -1.56 -3.32 23.34
CA TRP A 63 -0.69 -2.90 24.45
C TRP A 63 -1.21 -1.63 25.11
N ILE A 64 -1.49 -0.57 24.35
CA ILE A 64 -1.98 0.69 24.92
C ILE A 64 -3.38 0.53 25.53
N LYS A 65 -4.22 -0.35 24.97
CA LYS A 65 -5.53 -0.67 25.55
C LYS A 65 -5.41 -1.29 26.94
N ARG A 66 -4.46 -2.21 27.15
CA ARG A 66 -4.22 -2.86 28.45
C ARG A 66 -3.78 -1.85 29.50
N GLU A 67 -3.03 -0.84 29.10
CA GLU A 67 -2.60 0.27 29.96
C GLU A 67 -3.71 1.33 30.16
N GLY A 68 -4.93 1.11 29.66
CA GLY A 68 -6.07 2.01 29.87
C GLY A 68 -6.02 3.28 29.01
N TYR A 69 -5.36 3.25 27.85
CA TYR A 69 -5.41 4.31 26.85
C TYR A 69 -6.52 4.06 25.82
N GLY A 70 -6.85 5.09 25.04
CA GLY A 70 -7.74 4.98 23.90
C GLY A 70 -9.22 5.19 24.19
N TYR A 71 -9.55 5.55 25.43
CA TYR A 71 -10.90 5.79 25.91
C TYR A 71 -10.98 7.10 26.70
N ALA A 72 -12.14 7.77 26.63
CA ALA A 72 -12.48 8.95 27.40
C ALA A 72 -13.93 8.86 27.90
N GLU A 73 -14.26 9.60 28.96
CA GLU A 73 -15.63 9.70 29.48
C GLU A 73 -16.56 10.41 28.49
N THR A 74 -16.05 11.43 27.80
CA THR A 74 -16.77 12.19 26.78
C THR A 74 -15.95 12.29 25.50
N TYR A 75 -16.63 12.23 24.35
CA TYR A 75 -16.02 12.31 23.03
C TYR A 75 -16.45 13.60 22.34
N SER A 76 -15.49 14.29 21.73
CA SER A 76 -15.82 15.36 20.78
C SER A 76 -16.40 14.74 19.50
N LYS A 77 -17.10 15.56 18.69
CA LYS A 77 -17.80 15.12 17.46
C LYS A 77 -16.94 14.26 16.51
N ASN A 78 -15.62 14.48 16.49
CA ASN A 78 -14.71 13.80 15.56
C ASN A 78 -13.78 12.78 16.24
N ALA A 79 -13.85 12.66 17.57
CA ALA A 79 -13.06 11.71 18.33
C ALA A 79 -13.79 10.36 18.43
N LEU A 80 -13.02 9.28 18.43
CA LEU A 80 -13.52 7.91 18.50
C LEU A 80 -12.75 7.12 19.56
N PRO A 81 -13.42 6.17 20.24
CA PRO A 81 -12.73 5.18 21.08
C PRO A 81 -11.84 4.27 20.23
N LEU A 82 -10.83 3.69 20.87
CA LEU A 82 -9.80 2.87 20.24
C LEU A 82 -10.34 1.70 19.40
N ASP A 83 -11.43 1.08 19.84
CA ASP A 83 -12.09 -0.04 19.15
C ASP A 83 -12.90 0.37 17.91
N GLN A 84 -13.19 1.67 17.73
CA GLN A 84 -13.93 2.20 16.57
C GLN A 84 -13.02 2.90 15.53
N LEU A 85 -11.71 2.91 15.76
CA LEU A 85 -10.76 3.56 14.84
C LEU A 85 -10.59 2.80 13.53
N LYS A 86 -10.71 1.48 13.57
CA LYS A 86 -10.45 0.58 12.44
C LYS A 86 -11.62 0.58 11.45
N LEU A 87 -11.33 0.97 10.22
CA LEU A 87 -12.15 0.62 9.05
C LEU A 87 -11.48 -0.52 8.30
N SER A 88 -12.28 -1.33 7.61
CA SER A 88 -11.77 -2.33 6.68
C SER A 88 -12.80 -2.58 5.60
N TYR A 89 -12.31 -2.73 4.36
CA TYR A 89 -13.07 -3.27 3.24
C TYR A 89 -12.38 -4.57 2.79
N ASP A 90 -13.10 -5.43 2.09
CA ASP A 90 -12.56 -6.70 1.61
C ASP A 90 -12.74 -6.81 0.10
N GLN A 91 -11.66 -6.52 -0.62
CA GLN A 91 -11.56 -6.61 -2.07
C GLN A 91 -11.45 -8.04 -2.61
N LYS A 92 -11.39 -9.05 -1.73
CA LYS A 92 -11.31 -10.48 -2.09
C LYS A 92 -10.18 -10.81 -3.07
N ILE A 93 -9.03 -10.13 -2.96
CA ILE A 93 -7.91 -10.36 -3.88
C ILE A 93 -7.19 -11.67 -3.58
N ARG A 94 -6.85 -12.38 -4.66
CA ARG A 94 -5.91 -13.49 -4.64
C ARG A 94 -4.87 -13.26 -5.73
N TYR A 95 -3.63 -13.64 -5.49
CA TYR A 95 -2.63 -13.65 -6.56
C TYR A 95 -1.67 -14.83 -6.42
N ALA A 96 -1.10 -15.23 -7.56
CA ALA A 96 0.06 -16.09 -7.62
C ALA A 96 1.24 -15.30 -8.20
N THR A 97 2.43 -15.53 -7.66
CA THR A 97 3.68 -14.97 -8.15
C THR A 97 4.60 -16.11 -8.52
N LEU A 98 4.99 -16.16 -9.78
CA LEU A 98 6.02 -17.03 -10.33
C LEU A 98 7.31 -16.22 -10.35
N GLU A 99 8.30 -16.61 -9.54
CA GLU A 99 9.60 -15.94 -9.46
C GLU A 99 10.67 -16.83 -10.10
N PHE A 100 11.46 -16.20 -10.98
CA PHE A 100 12.50 -16.81 -11.78
C PHE A 100 13.85 -16.18 -11.46
N SER A 101 14.88 -17.00 -11.26
CA SER A 101 16.27 -16.56 -11.28
C SER A 101 16.76 -16.57 -12.73
N ILE A 102 17.21 -15.43 -13.26
CA ILE A 102 17.52 -15.26 -14.68
C ILE A 102 19.03 -15.30 -14.92
N PRO A 103 19.58 -16.35 -15.54
CA PRO A 103 20.98 -16.39 -15.91
C PRO A 103 21.33 -15.28 -16.93
N PRO A 104 22.55 -14.75 -16.93
CA PRO A 104 22.94 -13.68 -17.84
C PRO A 104 22.74 -13.96 -19.34
N ALA A 105 22.90 -15.21 -19.75
CA ALA A 105 22.66 -15.64 -21.13
C ALA A 105 21.16 -15.53 -21.51
N LEU A 106 20.27 -15.92 -20.60
CA LEU A 106 18.82 -15.81 -20.79
C LEU A 106 18.36 -14.35 -20.75
N GLY A 107 18.84 -13.56 -19.79
CA GLY A 107 18.48 -12.15 -19.64
C GLY A 107 18.73 -11.30 -20.89
N LYS A 108 19.79 -11.60 -21.65
CA LYS A 108 20.10 -10.94 -22.94
C LYS A 108 19.16 -11.35 -24.09
N ARG A 109 18.48 -12.48 -23.98
CA ARG A 109 17.59 -13.05 -25.00
C ARG A 109 16.13 -12.71 -24.76
N LEU A 110 15.76 -12.33 -23.53
CA LEU A 110 14.39 -11.98 -23.19
C LEU A 110 13.91 -10.80 -24.06
N PRO A 111 12.75 -10.91 -24.75
CA PRO A 111 12.24 -9.92 -25.69
C PRO A 111 11.55 -8.75 -24.97
N ILE A 112 12.09 -8.32 -23.83
CA ILE A 112 11.56 -7.21 -23.04
C ILE A 112 11.92 -5.90 -23.74
N PRO A 113 10.94 -5.04 -24.10
CA PRO A 113 11.23 -3.73 -24.67
C PRO A 113 12.17 -2.93 -23.78
N GLY A 114 13.28 -2.43 -24.33
CA GLY A 114 14.32 -1.72 -23.56
C GLY A 114 15.33 -2.62 -22.85
N GLY A 115 15.08 -3.93 -22.76
CA GLY A 115 16.00 -4.93 -22.21
C GLY A 115 15.77 -5.26 -20.73
N PHE A 116 16.12 -6.48 -20.33
CA PHE A 116 15.93 -6.99 -18.96
C PHE A 116 16.66 -6.18 -17.89
N TYR A 117 17.88 -5.69 -18.17
CA TYR A 117 18.74 -5.04 -17.18
C TYR A 117 18.51 -3.53 -16.99
N THR A 118 17.56 -2.94 -17.71
CA THR A 118 17.36 -1.49 -17.73
C THR A 118 16.04 -1.05 -17.09
N GLN A 119 15.18 -2.00 -16.72
CA GLN A 119 13.81 -1.72 -16.27
C GLN A 119 13.50 -2.38 -14.93
N GLY A 120 12.61 -1.74 -14.16
CA GLY A 120 12.02 -2.29 -12.93
C GLY A 120 10.65 -2.92 -13.22
N SER A 121 9.69 -2.12 -13.67
CA SER A 121 8.38 -2.60 -14.14
C SER A 121 8.46 -2.93 -15.63
N ILE A 122 8.11 -4.15 -16.02
CA ILE A 122 8.17 -4.62 -17.42
C ILE A 122 6.81 -4.37 -18.11
N TYR A 123 5.73 -4.85 -17.50
CA TYR A 123 4.38 -4.69 -18.06
C TYR A 123 3.33 -4.87 -16.97
N THR A 124 2.24 -4.14 -17.11
CA THR A 124 1.07 -4.21 -16.24
C THR A 124 -0.17 -4.27 -17.10
N CYS A 125 -0.96 -5.33 -16.92
CA CYS A 125 -2.25 -5.51 -17.56
C CYS A 125 -3.29 -5.72 -16.47
N VAL A 126 -4.22 -4.78 -16.34
CA VAL A 126 -5.33 -4.87 -15.40
C VAL A 126 -6.60 -4.74 -16.20
N ALA A 127 -7.44 -5.77 -16.16
CA ALA A 127 -8.71 -5.70 -16.84
C ALA A 127 -9.61 -4.67 -16.17
N ARG A 128 -10.48 -4.05 -16.97
CA ARG A 128 -11.47 -3.14 -16.41
C ARG A 128 -12.46 -3.93 -15.57
N SER A 129 -12.84 -3.37 -14.43
CA SER A 129 -13.72 -4.04 -13.47
C SER A 129 -15.15 -4.31 -13.99
N ASP A 130 -15.55 -3.70 -15.11
CA ASP A 130 -16.81 -3.98 -15.82
C ASP A 130 -16.70 -5.10 -16.87
N LYS A 131 -15.49 -5.60 -17.14
CA LYS A 131 -15.22 -6.65 -18.13
C LYS A 131 -14.72 -7.94 -17.51
N ASP A 132 -13.79 -7.83 -16.58
CA ASP A 132 -13.13 -8.98 -15.96
C ASP A 132 -12.65 -8.61 -14.55
N ARG A 133 -12.20 -9.62 -13.82
CA ARG A 133 -11.62 -9.50 -12.48
C ARG A 133 -10.15 -9.89 -12.45
N CYS A 134 -9.49 -9.97 -13.60
CA CYS A 134 -8.15 -10.51 -13.77
C CYS A 134 -7.09 -9.43 -14.03
N SER A 135 -5.85 -9.74 -13.65
CA SER A 135 -4.69 -8.89 -13.88
C SER A 135 -3.42 -9.72 -14.01
N ALA A 136 -2.46 -9.22 -14.79
CA ALA A 136 -1.17 -9.83 -14.99
C ALA A 136 -0.07 -8.75 -14.96
N TYR A 137 1.06 -9.06 -14.32
CA TYR A 137 2.20 -8.15 -14.17
C TYR A 137 3.49 -8.89 -14.39
N ALA A 138 4.51 -8.17 -14.85
CA ALA A 138 5.89 -8.62 -14.74
C ALA A 138 6.78 -7.45 -14.38
N SER A 139 7.78 -7.78 -13.61
CA SER A 139 8.78 -6.85 -13.12
C SER A 139 10.07 -7.60 -12.88
N THR A 140 11.17 -6.88 -12.96
CA THR A 140 12.44 -7.37 -12.46
C THR A 140 12.53 -7.09 -10.97
N LEU A 141 13.38 -7.87 -10.31
CA LEU A 141 13.70 -7.77 -8.90
C LEU A 141 15.22 -7.76 -8.75
N ASP A 142 15.71 -7.25 -7.63
CA ASP A 142 17.14 -7.29 -7.29
C ASP A 142 17.70 -8.71 -7.40
N GLY A 143 18.94 -8.81 -7.90
CA GLY A 143 19.67 -10.07 -8.02
C GLY A 143 19.32 -10.88 -9.27
N ASP A 144 19.11 -10.20 -10.41
CA ASP A 144 18.78 -10.82 -11.71
C ASP A 144 17.56 -11.74 -11.64
N ARG A 145 16.50 -11.26 -10.98
CA ARG A 145 15.25 -12.00 -10.82
C ARG A 145 14.14 -11.35 -11.63
N LEU A 146 13.22 -12.19 -12.11
CA LEU A 146 12.01 -11.77 -12.79
C LEU A 146 10.83 -12.38 -12.06
N GLN A 147 9.76 -11.62 -11.86
CA GLN A 147 8.50 -12.16 -11.37
C GLN A 147 7.39 -11.94 -12.39
N VAL A 148 6.53 -12.95 -12.54
CA VAL A 148 5.24 -12.88 -13.23
C VAL A 148 4.15 -13.06 -12.19
N LEU A 149 3.24 -12.10 -12.07
CA LEU A 149 2.16 -12.11 -11.10
C LEU A 149 0.82 -12.17 -11.83
N CYS A 150 -0.06 -13.07 -11.40
CA CYS A 150 -1.44 -13.16 -11.86
C CYS A 150 -2.38 -12.92 -10.68
N GLY A 151 -3.21 -11.88 -10.76
CA GLY A 151 -4.06 -11.44 -9.66
C GLY A 151 -5.54 -11.42 -10.04
N THR A 152 -6.41 -11.88 -9.15
CA THR A 152 -7.86 -11.89 -9.32
C THR A 152 -8.57 -11.14 -8.18
N TRP A 153 -9.67 -10.47 -8.50
CA TRP A 153 -10.64 -9.96 -7.51
C TRP A 153 -11.81 -10.94 -7.40
N GLY A 154 -12.12 -11.38 -6.18
CA GLY A 154 -13.26 -12.25 -5.92
C GLY A 154 -12.88 -13.69 -5.56
N ALA A 155 -13.91 -14.49 -5.26
CA ALA A 155 -13.74 -15.84 -4.75
C ALA A 155 -13.60 -16.93 -5.83
N GLY A 156 -13.18 -16.56 -7.05
CA GLY A 156 -13.03 -17.47 -8.20
C GLY A 156 -11.92 -18.52 -8.05
N GLU A 157 -11.57 -19.13 -9.18
CA GLU A 157 -10.49 -20.10 -9.27
C GLU A 157 -9.16 -19.54 -8.73
N ASP A 158 -8.33 -20.43 -8.21
CA ASP A 158 -7.00 -20.03 -7.74
C ASP A 158 -6.16 -19.54 -8.94
N PRO A 159 -5.36 -18.48 -8.77
CA PRO A 159 -4.48 -17.99 -9.83
C PRO A 159 -3.50 -19.07 -10.34
N PRO A 160 -3.00 -18.94 -11.58
CA PRO A 160 -2.16 -19.95 -12.22
C PRO A 160 -0.84 -20.16 -11.46
N ARG A 161 -0.34 -21.41 -11.49
CA ARG A 161 0.85 -21.84 -10.73
C ARG A 161 2.01 -22.32 -11.60
N THR A 162 1.80 -22.41 -12.91
CA THR A 162 2.77 -22.88 -13.91
C THR A 162 2.82 -21.90 -15.07
N ILE A 163 3.91 -21.90 -15.84
CA ILE A 163 4.04 -21.02 -17.01
C ILE A 163 2.90 -21.26 -18.00
N GLN A 164 2.55 -22.53 -18.25
CA GLN A 164 1.48 -22.89 -19.17
C GLN A 164 0.11 -22.38 -18.70
N ALA A 165 -0.23 -22.60 -17.42
CA ALA A 165 -1.47 -22.08 -16.85
C ALA A 165 -1.49 -20.55 -16.86
N THR A 166 -0.34 -19.89 -16.70
CA THR A 166 -0.22 -18.43 -16.82
C THR A 166 -0.53 -17.95 -18.24
N LYS A 167 -0.06 -18.64 -19.29
CA LYS A 167 -0.42 -18.30 -20.68
C LYS A 167 -1.93 -18.44 -20.90
N GLU A 168 -2.51 -19.55 -20.47
CA GLU A 168 -3.96 -19.81 -20.57
C GLU A 168 -4.78 -18.75 -19.84
N TYR A 169 -4.37 -18.42 -18.61
CA TYR A 169 -4.97 -17.36 -17.80
C TYR A 169 -4.97 -16.02 -18.55
N ILE A 170 -3.82 -15.62 -19.10
CA ILE A 170 -3.69 -14.33 -19.81
C ILE A 170 -4.48 -14.34 -21.12
N HIS A 171 -4.55 -15.47 -21.83
CA HIS A 171 -5.38 -15.61 -23.03
C HIS A 171 -6.88 -15.54 -22.73
N ALA A 172 -7.31 -16.02 -21.55
CA ALA A 172 -8.70 -15.98 -21.13
C ALA A 172 -9.16 -14.59 -20.65
N MET A 173 -8.25 -13.65 -20.38
CA MET A 173 -8.59 -12.31 -19.90
C MET A 173 -9.45 -11.55 -20.92
N VAL A 174 -10.53 -10.94 -20.45
CA VAL A 174 -11.41 -10.08 -21.27
C VAL A 174 -10.89 -8.65 -21.26
N LEU A 175 -10.17 -8.28 -22.33
CA LEU A 175 -9.44 -7.01 -22.45
C LEU A 175 -9.93 -6.15 -23.62
N ASP A 176 -9.66 -4.83 -23.54
CA ASP A 176 -9.84 -3.91 -24.67
C ASP A 176 -8.83 -4.19 -25.79
N GLU A 177 -7.57 -4.45 -25.40
CA GLU A 177 -6.48 -4.79 -26.30
C GLU A 177 -5.74 -6.03 -25.77
N ARG A 178 -5.26 -6.87 -26.67
CA ARG A 178 -4.51 -8.08 -26.28
C ARG A 178 -3.11 -7.70 -25.78
N PRO A 179 -2.56 -8.42 -24.79
CA PRO A 179 -1.17 -8.27 -24.40
C PRO A 179 -0.24 -8.49 -25.61
N PRO A 180 0.88 -7.77 -25.68
CA PRO A 180 1.77 -7.81 -26.84
C PRO A 180 2.43 -9.19 -26.99
N GLN A 181 2.73 -9.60 -28.22
CA GLN A 181 3.26 -10.95 -28.51
C GLN A 181 4.55 -11.26 -27.74
N TRP A 182 5.45 -10.28 -27.59
CA TRP A 182 6.72 -10.45 -26.87
C TRP A 182 6.51 -10.90 -25.42
N TRP A 183 5.35 -10.63 -24.82
CA TRP A 183 5.00 -11.10 -23.49
C TRP A 183 4.89 -12.63 -23.43
N PHE A 184 4.24 -13.22 -24.43
CA PHE A 184 4.10 -14.66 -24.55
C PHE A 184 5.43 -15.31 -24.92
N ASP A 185 6.20 -14.68 -25.81
CA ASP A 185 7.55 -15.13 -26.18
C ASP A 185 8.51 -15.10 -24.96
N MET A 186 8.36 -14.12 -24.06
CA MET A 186 9.05 -14.08 -22.77
C MET A 186 8.67 -15.28 -21.91
N LEU A 187 7.37 -15.59 -21.78
CA LEU A 187 6.92 -16.78 -21.04
C LEU A 187 7.44 -18.08 -21.65
N ASP A 188 7.55 -18.18 -22.97
CA ASP A 188 8.17 -19.32 -23.65
C ASP A 188 9.64 -19.47 -23.25
N LEU A 189 10.43 -18.40 -23.27
CA LEU A 189 11.84 -18.44 -22.88
C LEU A 189 12.06 -18.75 -21.40
N LEU A 190 11.15 -18.33 -20.52
CA LEU A 190 11.22 -18.64 -19.08
C LEU A 190 11.08 -20.14 -18.79
N THR A 191 10.59 -20.96 -19.73
CA THR A 191 10.55 -22.43 -19.58
C THR A 191 11.95 -23.04 -19.43
N GLU A 192 13.00 -22.37 -19.94
CA GLU A 192 14.40 -22.81 -19.77
C GLU A 192 14.87 -22.83 -18.31
N VAL A 193 14.16 -22.13 -17.43
CA VAL A 193 14.48 -22.02 -15.99
C VAL A 193 13.28 -22.38 -15.11
N GLU A 194 12.28 -23.08 -15.65
CA GLU A 194 11.08 -23.48 -14.91
C GLU A 194 11.43 -24.44 -13.75
N ASP A 195 12.49 -25.24 -13.88
CA ASP A 195 12.99 -26.14 -12.84
C ASP A 195 13.42 -25.42 -11.55
N LYS A 196 13.78 -24.13 -11.65
CA LYS A 196 14.21 -23.26 -10.54
C LYS A 196 13.16 -22.23 -10.15
N MET A 197 12.02 -22.22 -10.84
CA MET A 197 10.93 -21.30 -10.55
C MET A 197 10.36 -21.59 -9.16
N THR A 198 10.06 -20.53 -8.42
CA THR A 198 9.24 -20.62 -7.21
C THR A 198 7.86 -20.04 -7.47
N CYS A 199 6.83 -20.63 -6.86
CA CYS A 199 5.46 -20.13 -6.93
C CYS A 199 4.97 -19.82 -5.52
N SER A 200 4.49 -18.60 -5.30
CA SER A 200 3.81 -18.21 -4.07
C SER A 200 2.39 -17.79 -4.35
N ILE A 201 1.46 -18.12 -3.45
CA ILE A 201 0.04 -17.78 -3.57
C ILE A 201 -0.39 -17.06 -2.32
N VAL A 202 -1.03 -15.91 -2.52
CA VAL A 202 -1.46 -15.04 -1.45
C VAL A 202 -2.94 -14.77 -1.59
N ARG A 203 -3.66 -14.97 -0.49
CA ARG A 203 -5.03 -14.48 -0.30
C ARG A 203 -4.92 -13.22 0.51
N VAL A 204 -5.21 -12.08 -0.10
CA VAL A 204 -5.09 -10.79 0.57
C VAL A 204 -6.26 -10.68 1.55
N PRO A 205 -6.00 -10.55 2.86
CA PRO A 205 -7.07 -10.36 3.83
C PRO A 205 -7.74 -8.99 3.62
N PRO A 206 -8.88 -8.73 4.29
CA PRO A 206 -9.47 -7.41 4.31
C PRO A 206 -8.43 -6.34 4.63
N THR A 207 -8.47 -5.24 3.90
CA THR A 207 -7.49 -4.16 3.97
C THR A 207 -7.92 -3.19 5.09
N PRO A 208 -7.18 -3.05 6.20
CA PRO A 208 -7.57 -2.16 7.29
C PRO A 208 -6.93 -0.77 7.21
N TYR A 209 -7.62 0.22 7.79
CA TYR A 209 -7.08 1.52 8.17
C TYR A 209 -7.50 1.89 9.60
N ILE A 210 -6.54 1.96 10.51
CA ILE A 210 -6.71 2.41 11.89
C ILE A 210 -6.48 3.92 11.95
N ARG A 211 -7.57 4.66 12.17
CA ARG A 211 -7.61 6.13 12.10
C ARG A 211 -7.14 6.79 13.40
N PHE A 212 -5.88 6.59 13.79
CA PHE A 212 -5.31 7.13 15.04
C PHE A 212 -5.43 8.66 15.20
N HIS A 213 -5.52 9.42 14.11
CA HIS A 213 -5.81 10.86 14.14
C HIS A 213 -7.18 11.21 14.77
N LYS A 214 -8.10 10.25 14.86
CA LYS A 214 -9.40 10.38 15.54
C LYS A 214 -9.38 9.82 16.97
N ALA A 215 -8.29 9.21 17.41
CA ALA A 215 -8.23 8.62 18.73
C ALA A 215 -8.27 9.68 19.83
N THR A 216 -8.80 9.31 20.99
CA THR A 216 -8.66 10.06 22.22
C THR A 216 -7.69 9.36 23.17
N ASN A 217 -7.08 10.10 24.09
CA ASN A 217 -6.27 9.55 25.18
C ASN A 217 -5.23 8.51 24.70
N LEU A 218 -4.46 8.82 23.66
CA LEU A 218 -3.30 8.02 23.27
C LEU A 218 -2.08 8.42 24.13
N PRO A 219 -1.12 7.50 24.37
CA PRO A 219 0.12 7.87 25.01
C PRO A 219 0.86 8.92 24.17
N SER A 220 1.29 10.00 24.81
CA SER A 220 1.93 11.15 24.16
C SER A 220 3.20 10.77 23.41
N ASN A 221 3.95 9.77 23.90
CA ASN A 221 5.20 9.27 23.33
C ASN A 221 5.04 7.91 22.64
N TRP A 222 3.86 7.63 22.08
CA TRP A 222 3.60 6.44 21.27
C TRP A 222 3.04 6.81 19.91
N VAL A 223 3.56 6.18 18.86
CA VAL A 223 3.02 6.29 17.49
C VAL A 223 3.02 4.93 16.80
N ALA A 224 2.33 4.82 15.67
CA ALA A 224 2.34 3.63 14.81
C ALA A 224 2.67 4.04 13.37
N ILE A 225 3.39 3.17 12.65
CA ILE A 225 3.77 3.39 11.24
C ILE A 225 3.64 2.10 10.42
N GLY A 226 3.68 2.23 9.10
CA GLY A 226 3.58 1.11 8.17
C GLY A 226 2.24 0.40 8.28
N ASP A 227 2.24 -0.92 8.10
CA ASP A 227 1.03 -1.74 8.11
C ASP A 227 0.32 -1.77 9.48
N SER A 228 0.97 -1.31 10.57
CA SER A 228 0.31 -1.14 11.87
C SER A 228 -0.82 -0.11 11.81
N VAL A 229 -0.74 0.87 10.89
CA VAL A 229 -1.75 1.92 10.69
C VAL A 229 -2.68 1.59 9.54
N MET A 230 -2.14 1.21 8.40
CA MET A 230 -2.91 1.02 7.16
C MET A 230 -2.18 0.03 6.28
N ARG A 231 -2.87 -1.05 5.91
CA ARG A 231 -2.46 -1.92 4.81
C ARG A 231 -3.10 -1.36 3.55
N LEU A 232 -2.43 -1.48 2.41
CA LEU A 232 -3.00 -1.13 1.11
C LEU A 232 -3.22 -2.40 0.29
N ASN A 233 -4.01 -2.28 -0.76
CA ASN A 233 -4.09 -3.30 -1.79
C ASN A 233 -2.69 -3.47 -2.44
N PRO A 234 -2.07 -4.67 -2.36
CA PRO A 234 -0.70 -4.88 -2.83
C PRO A 234 -0.54 -4.78 -4.35
N VAL A 235 -1.63 -4.87 -5.12
CA VAL A 235 -1.63 -4.70 -6.58
C VAL A 235 -0.93 -3.41 -7.02
N PHE A 236 -1.05 -2.35 -6.23
CA PHE A 236 -0.49 -1.03 -6.59
C PHE A 236 0.97 -0.85 -6.18
N GLY A 237 1.59 -1.79 -5.44
CA GLY A 237 2.99 -1.70 -5.04
C GLY A 237 3.34 -0.55 -4.08
N GLN A 238 2.36 0.04 -3.39
CA GLN A 238 2.54 1.29 -2.63
C GLN A 238 2.99 1.13 -1.17
N GLY A 239 3.09 -0.11 -0.65
CA GLY A 239 3.30 -0.37 0.79
C GLY A 239 4.59 0.23 1.35
N CYS A 240 5.73 0.00 0.68
CA CYS A 240 7.03 0.51 1.14
C CYS A 240 7.09 2.04 1.09
N SER A 241 6.65 2.65 -0.01
CA SER A 241 6.62 4.11 -0.14
C SER A 241 5.68 4.75 0.89
N LYS A 242 4.54 4.13 1.19
CA LYS A 242 3.65 4.58 2.26
C LYS A 242 4.32 4.52 3.63
N ALA A 243 5.07 3.45 3.94
CA ALA A 243 5.85 3.38 5.17
C ALA A 243 6.93 4.46 5.23
N MET A 244 7.56 4.82 4.10
CA MET A 244 8.49 5.94 4.04
C MET A 244 7.80 7.28 4.28
N LEU A 245 6.58 7.49 3.77
CA LEU A 245 5.78 8.68 4.09
C LEU A 245 5.47 8.80 5.59
N ASP A 246 5.24 7.67 6.27
CA ASP A 246 5.06 7.64 7.72
C ASP A 246 6.34 8.11 8.45
N VAL A 247 7.51 7.62 8.03
CA VAL A 247 8.81 8.00 8.60
C VAL A 247 9.16 9.47 8.33
N VAL A 248 8.91 9.97 7.12
CA VAL A 248 9.12 11.39 6.77
C VAL A 248 8.21 12.29 7.62
N SER A 249 6.95 11.88 7.82
CA SER A 249 6.01 12.60 8.68
C SER A 249 6.50 12.65 10.14
N LEU A 250 7.02 11.53 10.65
CA LEU A 250 7.60 11.44 11.98
C LEU A 250 8.81 12.36 12.14
N ASN A 251 9.74 12.31 11.18
CA ASN A 251 10.93 13.16 11.15
C ASN A 251 10.57 14.65 11.18
N ASN A 252 9.64 15.07 10.33
CA ASN A 252 9.24 16.47 10.25
C ASN A 252 8.62 16.98 11.56
N VAL A 253 7.77 16.17 12.21
CA VAL A 253 7.15 16.54 13.48
C VAL A 253 8.20 16.65 14.59
N LEU A 254 9.12 15.68 14.69
CA LEU A 254 10.22 15.72 15.66
C LEU A 254 11.11 16.97 15.47
N HIS A 255 11.51 17.27 14.23
CA HIS A 255 12.33 18.45 13.94
C HIS A 255 11.61 19.77 14.25
N SER A 256 10.32 19.89 13.90
CA SER A 256 9.55 21.11 14.16
C SER A 256 9.46 21.46 15.66
N MET A 257 9.50 20.44 16.53
CA MET A 257 9.47 20.60 17.97
C MET A 257 10.85 20.88 18.56
N ALA A 258 11.89 20.28 17.99
CA ALA A 258 13.27 20.55 18.41
C ALA A 258 13.61 22.04 18.28
N THR A 259 13.11 22.68 17.22
CA THR A 259 13.34 24.11 16.94
C THR A 259 12.45 25.08 17.73
N SER A 260 11.29 24.63 18.23
CA SER A 260 10.28 25.51 18.83
C SER A 260 10.08 25.34 20.33
N GLU A 261 10.34 24.15 20.87
CA GLU A 261 9.90 23.78 22.22
C GLU A 261 10.98 23.08 23.08
N SER A 262 12.11 22.66 22.49
CA SER A 262 13.07 21.82 23.21
C SER A 262 14.22 22.61 23.86
N LYS A 263 14.33 22.48 25.20
CA LYS A 263 15.62 22.55 25.90
C LYS A 263 16.20 21.13 25.87
N ALA A 264 17.51 20.99 25.69
CA ALA A 264 18.17 19.68 25.74
C ALA A 264 17.75 18.91 27.00
N GLY A 265 17.20 17.70 26.83
CA GLY A 265 16.73 16.83 27.91
C GLY A 265 15.23 16.91 28.26
N SER A 266 14.42 17.71 27.56
CA SER A 266 12.96 17.73 27.79
C SER A 266 12.24 16.51 27.20
N ARG A 267 11.25 15.96 27.94
CA ARG A 267 10.34 14.91 27.44
C ARG A 267 9.56 15.38 26.20
N LEU A 268 9.10 14.42 25.39
CA LEU A 268 8.19 14.72 24.28
C LEU A 268 6.92 15.43 24.78
N PRO A 269 6.44 16.48 24.09
CA PRO A 269 5.23 17.21 24.44
C PRO A 269 4.00 16.30 24.59
N LYS A 270 3.06 16.70 25.45
CA LYS A 270 1.83 15.91 25.72
C LYS A 270 0.97 15.66 24.48
N ASP A 271 1.08 16.50 23.46
CA ASP A 271 0.33 16.41 22.22
C ASP A 271 1.16 15.85 21.04
N PHE A 272 2.39 15.35 21.29
CA PHE A 272 3.27 14.81 20.24
C PHE A 272 2.57 13.78 19.36
N SER A 273 2.07 12.70 19.95
CA SER A 273 1.38 11.62 19.23
C SER A 273 0.20 12.16 18.40
N LYS A 274 -0.57 13.10 18.95
CA LYS A 274 -1.70 13.74 18.26
C LYS A 274 -1.23 14.55 17.04
N ARG A 275 -0.17 15.37 17.19
CA ARG A 275 0.40 16.14 16.07
C ARG A 275 0.96 15.23 14.98
N PHE A 276 1.65 14.15 15.38
CA PHE A 276 2.13 13.13 14.44
C PHE A 276 0.99 12.50 13.65
N PHE A 277 -0.03 11.95 14.31
CA PHE A 277 -1.13 11.28 13.61
C PHE A 277 -1.94 12.24 12.71
N ALA A 278 -2.06 13.52 13.10
CA ALA A 278 -2.65 14.54 12.23
C ALA A 278 -1.81 14.80 10.97
N ALA A 279 -0.48 14.90 11.09
CA ALA A 279 0.41 15.07 9.95
C ALA A 279 0.47 13.82 9.05
N GLN A 280 0.52 12.63 9.66
CA GLN A 280 0.54 11.34 8.96
C GLN A 280 -0.73 11.14 8.12
N GLU A 281 -1.92 11.42 8.68
CA GLU A 281 -3.20 11.23 7.99
C GLU A 281 -3.25 11.98 6.66
N GLN A 282 -2.76 13.22 6.62
CA GLN A 282 -2.77 14.04 5.42
C GLN A 282 -1.96 13.42 4.28
N LYS A 283 -0.92 12.64 4.60
CA LYS A 283 -0.04 12.00 3.61
C LYS A 283 -0.56 10.64 3.16
N ILE A 284 -1.12 9.83 4.07
CA ILE A 284 -1.46 8.44 3.76
C ILE A 284 -2.93 8.24 3.36
N LYS A 285 -3.85 9.11 3.78
CA LYS A 285 -5.28 8.96 3.46
C LYS A 285 -5.59 8.97 1.96
N PRO A 286 -4.94 9.81 1.12
CA PRO A 286 -5.17 9.76 -0.32
C PRO A 286 -4.93 8.37 -0.92
N LEU A 287 -3.94 7.62 -0.42
CA LEU A 287 -3.64 6.25 -0.87
C LEU A 287 -4.81 5.31 -0.56
N TRP A 288 -5.30 5.34 0.69
CA TRP A 288 -6.48 4.56 1.10
C TRP A 288 -7.72 4.88 0.27
N LEU A 289 -7.98 6.17 0.02
CA LEU A 289 -9.13 6.58 -0.77
C LEU A 289 -9.01 6.09 -2.21
N ALA A 290 -7.83 6.24 -2.83
CA ALA A 290 -7.58 5.80 -4.20
C ALA A 290 -7.77 4.28 -4.36
N THR A 291 -7.14 3.45 -3.51
CA THR A 291 -7.24 1.98 -3.62
C THR A 291 -8.67 1.50 -3.34
N LYS A 292 -9.31 2.00 -2.28
CA LYS A 292 -10.70 1.64 -1.94
C LYS A 292 -11.66 2.03 -3.06
N THR A 293 -11.51 3.25 -3.60
CA THR A 293 -12.36 3.72 -4.70
C THR A 293 -12.19 2.87 -5.93
N PHE A 294 -10.98 2.44 -6.27
CA PHE A 294 -10.72 1.50 -7.37
C PHE A 294 -11.37 0.14 -7.11
N ASP A 295 -11.14 -0.44 -5.92
CA ASP A 295 -11.63 -1.76 -5.55
C ASP A 295 -13.17 -1.84 -5.52
N TYR A 296 -13.88 -0.74 -5.25
CA TYR A 296 -15.34 -0.64 -5.35
C TYR A 296 -15.87 -0.76 -6.78
N GLY A 297 -14.99 -0.77 -7.79
CA GLY A 297 -15.34 -1.11 -9.16
C GLY A 297 -15.68 -2.58 -9.35
N TYR A 298 -15.20 -3.47 -8.47
CA TYR A 298 -15.48 -4.90 -8.54
C TYR A 298 -16.69 -5.26 -7.69
N ASP A 299 -17.61 -6.02 -8.29
CA ASP A 299 -18.85 -6.49 -7.67
C ASP A 299 -18.65 -7.43 -6.47
N THR A 300 -17.46 -8.02 -6.35
CA THR A 300 -17.09 -8.92 -5.25
C THR A 300 -16.55 -8.21 -4.01
N THR A 301 -16.28 -6.91 -4.09
CA THR A 301 -15.74 -6.13 -2.97
C THR A 301 -16.79 -5.93 -1.90
N ILE A 302 -16.43 -6.20 -0.64
CA ILE A 302 -17.24 -5.84 0.53
C ILE A 302 -16.83 -4.43 0.96
N PRO A 303 -17.69 -3.41 0.83
CA PRO A 303 -17.35 -2.03 1.18
C PRO A 303 -17.22 -1.85 2.70
N ILE A 304 -16.65 -0.72 3.12
CA ILE A 304 -16.67 -0.33 4.53
C ILE A 304 -18.11 -0.07 5.01
N PRO A 305 -18.40 -0.17 6.32
CA PRO A 305 -19.70 0.17 6.86
C PRO A 305 -20.14 1.59 6.47
N GLY A 306 -21.39 1.71 5.98
CA GLY A 306 -21.99 2.98 5.55
C GLY A 306 -21.71 3.38 4.10
N GLU A 307 -20.88 2.61 3.38
CA GLU A 307 -20.65 2.82 1.95
C GLU A 307 -21.18 1.64 1.13
N THR A 308 -21.33 1.88 -0.17
CA THR A 308 -21.79 0.92 -1.18
C THR A 308 -20.78 0.84 -2.31
N LEU A 309 -20.91 -0.17 -3.19
CA LEU A 309 -20.12 -0.22 -4.42
C LEU A 309 -20.31 1.01 -5.31
N SER A 310 -21.47 1.68 -5.27
CA SER A 310 -21.68 2.94 -6.01
C SER A 310 -20.94 4.15 -5.44
N SER A 311 -20.40 4.04 -4.21
CA SER A 311 -19.61 5.11 -3.60
C SER A 311 -18.36 5.37 -4.45
N GLY A 312 -18.18 6.62 -4.88
CA GLY A 312 -17.10 7.01 -5.78
C GLY A 312 -17.26 6.56 -7.23
N ALA A 313 -18.46 6.18 -7.69
CA ALA A 313 -18.69 5.76 -9.08
C ALA A 313 -18.28 6.84 -10.10
N PHE A 314 -18.57 8.11 -9.84
CA PHE A 314 -18.17 9.22 -10.72
C PHE A 314 -16.65 9.35 -10.83
N ILE A 315 -15.93 9.34 -9.70
CA ILE A 315 -14.46 9.45 -9.72
C ILE A 315 -13.82 8.22 -10.40
N ARG A 316 -14.39 7.01 -10.22
CA ARG A 316 -13.96 5.83 -11.00
C ARG A 316 -14.18 6.02 -12.49
N TRP A 317 -15.36 6.51 -12.89
CA TRP A 317 -15.64 6.81 -14.30
C TRP A 317 -14.64 7.81 -14.86
N TYR A 318 -14.39 8.91 -14.15
CA TYR A 318 -13.43 9.93 -14.53
C TYR A 318 -12.03 9.35 -14.73
N MET A 319 -11.54 8.59 -13.74
CA MET A 319 -10.22 7.96 -13.81
C MET A 319 -10.12 6.96 -14.97
N ARG A 320 -11.19 6.24 -15.31
CA ARG A 320 -11.22 5.38 -16.51
C ARG A 320 -11.06 6.20 -17.79
N GLN A 321 -11.78 7.31 -17.93
CA GLN A 321 -11.64 8.17 -19.12
C GLN A 321 -10.23 8.77 -19.22
N LEU A 322 -9.67 9.17 -18.07
CA LEU A 322 -8.31 9.67 -18.00
C LEU A 322 -7.27 8.61 -18.41
N GLN A 323 -7.42 7.37 -17.92
CA GLN A 323 -6.59 6.24 -18.31
C GLN A 323 -6.67 5.95 -19.82
N THR A 324 -7.87 5.93 -20.40
CA THR A 324 -8.05 5.72 -21.84
C THR A 324 -7.37 6.82 -22.66
N LEU A 325 -7.51 8.09 -22.25
CA LEU A 325 -6.86 9.21 -22.93
C LEU A 325 -5.33 9.17 -22.83
N ALA A 326 -4.78 8.71 -21.71
CA ALA A 326 -3.35 8.62 -21.48
C ALA A 326 -2.63 7.71 -22.50
N PHE A 327 -3.32 6.79 -23.18
CA PHE A 327 -2.73 6.01 -24.27
C PHE A 327 -2.39 6.85 -25.52
N THR A 328 -2.99 8.03 -25.67
CA THR A 328 -2.82 8.91 -26.83
C THR A 328 -2.33 10.32 -26.48
N ASP A 329 -2.38 10.70 -25.19
CA ASP A 329 -1.94 12.00 -24.68
C ASP A 329 -0.78 11.78 -23.69
N MET A 330 0.45 12.04 -24.14
CA MET A 330 1.68 11.81 -23.37
C MET A 330 1.78 12.70 -22.12
N ASP A 331 1.18 13.89 -22.12
CA ASP A 331 1.20 14.77 -20.94
C ASP A 331 0.34 14.16 -19.82
N LEU A 332 -0.81 13.60 -20.18
CA LEU A 332 -1.68 12.86 -19.25
C LEU A 332 -1.01 11.57 -18.78
N ALA A 333 -0.38 10.81 -19.68
CA ALA A 333 0.37 9.62 -19.34
C ALA A 333 1.49 9.93 -18.33
N SER A 334 2.26 10.99 -18.59
CA SER A 334 3.32 11.46 -17.69
C SER A 334 2.76 11.88 -16.33
N THR A 335 1.68 12.66 -16.30
CA THR A 335 1.02 13.09 -15.05
C THR A 335 0.57 11.88 -14.23
N MET A 336 -0.10 10.92 -14.87
CA MET A 336 -0.53 9.68 -14.22
C MET A 336 0.65 8.86 -13.69
N TRP A 337 1.73 8.74 -14.46
CA TRP A 337 2.95 8.06 -14.04
C TRP A 337 3.55 8.70 -12.78
N HIS A 338 3.70 10.02 -12.74
CA HIS A 338 4.22 10.73 -11.57
C HIS A 338 3.35 10.54 -10.33
N ILE A 339 2.03 10.54 -10.49
CA ILE A 339 1.10 10.29 -9.39
C ILE A 339 1.19 8.84 -8.90
N SER A 340 1.23 7.86 -9.81
CA SER A 340 1.38 6.44 -9.46
C SER A 340 2.71 6.16 -8.74
N MET A 341 3.77 6.88 -9.12
CA MET A 341 5.08 6.81 -8.46
C MET A 341 5.18 7.70 -7.19
N MET A 342 4.08 8.35 -6.77
CA MET A 342 4.03 9.28 -5.63
C MET A 342 5.03 10.45 -5.72
N MET A 343 5.40 10.84 -6.94
CA MET A 343 6.23 12.01 -7.24
C MET A 343 5.40 13.29 -7.41
N ALA A 344 4.09 13.16 -7.60
CA ALA A 344 3.13 14.26 -7.71
C ALA A 344 1.87 13.97 -6.87
N PRO A 345 1.17 15.02 -6.37
CA PRO A 345 -0.06 14.84 -5.63
C PRO A 345 -1.20 14.37 -6.54
N GLY A 346 -2.07 13.49 -6.04
CA GLY A 346 -3.20 12.94 -6.82
C GLY A 346 -4.23 13.98 -7.30
N ILE A 347 -4.18 15.21 -6.77
CA ILE A 347 -5.04 16.32 -7.21
C ILE A 347 -4.69 16.79 -8.64
N ASP A 348 -3.48 16.51 -9.12
CA ASP A 348 -3.03 16.91 -10.46
C ASP A 348 -3.82 16.18 -11.57
N ASN A 349 -4.36 14.99 -11.27
CA ASN A 349 -5.34 14.33 -12.14
C ASN A 349 -6.61 15.16 -12.35
N LEU A 350 -6.93 16.09 -11.44
CA LEU A 350 -8.12 16.96 -11.50
C LEU A 350 -7.76 18.39 -11.95
N HIS A 351 -6.59 18.60 -12.54
CA HIS A 351 -6.23 19.89 -13.11
C HIS A 351 -7.29 20.35 -14.13
N PRO A 352 -7.70 21.64 -14.15
CA PRO A 352 -8.82 22.10 -14.99
C PRO A 352 -8.68 21.73 -16.47
N LEU A 353 -7.48 21.86 -17.04
CA LEU A 353 -7.22 21.46 -18.44
C LEU A 353 -7.38 19.95 -18.65
N THR A 354 -6.94 19.13 -17.69
CA THR A 354 -7.11 17.67 -17.72
C THR A 354 -8.60 17.31 -17.66
N VAL A 355 -9.37 17.96 -16.81
CA VAL A 355 -10.83 17.77 -16.73
C VAL A 355 -11.51 18.14 -18.04
N VAL A 356 -11.16 19.27 -18.66
CA VAL A 356 -11.71 19.68 -19.96
C VAL A 356 -11.37 18.65 -21.04
N LYS A 357 -10.12 18.16 -21.10
CA LYS A 357 -9.71 17.10 -22.04
C LYS A 357 -10.55 15.84 -21.88
N VAL A 358 -10.74 15.38 -20.64
CA VAL A 358 -11.55 14.19 -20.31
C VAL A 358 -13.01 14.35 -20.72
N LEU A 359 -13.63 15.48 -20.38
CA LEU A 359 -15.03 15.75 -20.71
C LEU A 359 -15.23 15.88 -22.22
N TRP A 360 -14.34 16.61 -22.91
CA TRP A 360 -14.39 16.78 -24.36
C TRP A 360 -14.27 15.44 -25.10
N ASN A 361 -13.33 14.59 -24.68
CA ASN A 361 -13.18 13.25 -25.27
C ASN A 361 -14.40 12.37 -25.04
N SER A 362 -15.01 12.45 -23.85
CA SER A 362 -16.23 11.70 -23.53
C SER A 362 -17.40 12.12 -24.43
N ILE A 363 -17.57 13.43 -24.66
CA ILE A 363 -18.59 13.98 -25.56
C ILE A 363 -18.32 13.53 -27.01
N ARG A 364 -17.09 13.70 -27.50
CA ARG A 364 -16.70 13.31 -28.85
C ARG A 364 -16.99 11.83 -29.12
N THR A 365 -16.58 10.96 -28.20
CA THR A 365 -16.79 9.51 -28.33
C THR A 365 -18.28 9.15 -28.34
N HIS A 366 -19.08 9.79 -27.49
CA HIS A 366 -20.53 9.58 -27.46
C HIS A 366 -21.20 10.02 -28.76
N VAL A 367 -20.86 11.21 -29.28
CA VAL A 367 -21.39 11.72 -30.56
C VAL A 367 -21.00 10.81 -31.72
N CYS A 368 -19.74 10.36 -31.80
CA CYS A 368 -19.31 9.42 -32.84
C CYS A 368 -20.05 8.07 -32.77
N THR A 369 -20.38 7.60 -31.57
CA THR A 369 -21.13 6.34 -31.38
C THR A 369 -22.60 6.50 -31.78
N VAL A 370 -23.20 7.66 -31.50
CA VAL A 370 -24.62 7.95 -31.82
C VAL A 370 -24.83 8.30 -33.29
N VAL A 371 -23.86 8.94 -33.95
CA VAL A 371 -23.95 9.33 -35.38
C VAL A 371 -23.46 8.20 -36.30
N GLY A 372 -22.68 7.24 -35.79
CA GLY A 372 -22.20 6.07 -36.53
C GLY A 372 -23.07 4.81 -36.38
N ALA A 373 -24.14 4.87 -35.59
CA ALA A 373 -25.20 3.86 -35.50
C ALA A 373 -26.44 4.37 -36.26
#